data_AF-X1QQF3-F1
#
_entry.id   AF-X1QQF3-F1
#
_cell.length_a   1.000
_cell.length_b   1.000
_cell.length_c   1.000
_cell.angle_alpha   90.00
_cell.angle_beta   90.00
_cell.angle_gamma   90.00
#
_symmetry.space_group_name_H-M   'P 1'
#
loop_
_entity.id
_entity.type
_entity.pdbx_description
1 polymer ?
#
loop_
_entity_poly.entity_id
_entity_poly.type
_entity_poly.pdbx_seq_one_letter_code
_entity_poly.pdbx_strand_id
1 'polypeptide(L)'
;MSWLYNHRDQLDGYELYAEIAYRFRPKVLPDDRDDIEMEIVLKLKTVADKKDQVTIGFLYAVARNIVRTYWRKKYRERRRVSHLYEGDKGLMIAGSWKIVSYDPDIEARLDAEARLKTLPKRMVKAGIIRDEGGKLNNADKLYLCRQRHRQSKYNWSDAEKIEWMRQLYVDEALPCSEVAKAVGKSRSAVQRQLNKLGVIRR
;
A
#
# COMPACT_ATOMS: atom_id res chain seq x y z
N MET A 1 16.29 -15.77 14.47
CA MET A 1 17.55 -15.48 15.20
C MET A 1 17.57 -13.98 15.52
N SER A 2 18.25 -13.52 16.58
CA SER A 2 18.42 -12.07 16.82
C SER A 2 19.65 -11.58 16.07
N TRP A 3 19.48 -10.56 15.24
CA TRP A 3 20.60 -9.93 14.55
C TRP A 3 21.52 -9.16 15.51
N LEU A 4 20.94 -8.40 16.45
CA LEU A 4 21.66 -7.58 17.43
C LEU A 4 22.54 -8.42 18.35
N TYR A 5 22.03 -9.54 18.86
CA TYR A 5 22.80 -10.44 19.73
C TYR A 5 23.97 -11.11 19.00
N ASN A 6 23.78 -11.46 17.73
CA ASN A 6 24.79 -12.12 16.92
C ASN A 6 25.94 -11.19 16.53
N HIS A 7 25.68 -9.89 16.39
CA HIS A 7 26.67 -8.88 16.02
C HIS A 7 27.08 -8.00 17.21
N ARG A 8 26.88 -8.47 18.44
CA ARG A 8 27.10 -7.65 19.64
C ARG A 8 28.52 -7.13 19.76
N ASP A 9 29.50 -7.93 19.35
CA ASP A 9 30.93 -7.58 19.37
C ASP A 9 31.27 -6.40 18.42
N GLN A 10 30.37 -6.07 17.49
CA GLN A 10 30.51 -4.91 16.59
C GLN A 10 29.88 -3.64 17.17
N LEU A 11 29.20 -3.72 18.32
CA LEU A 11 28.41 -2.63 18.89
C LEU A 11 29.19 -1.71 19.83
N ASP A 12 30.51 -1.57 19.69
CA ASP A 12 31.37 -0.56 20.34
C ASP A 12 30.94 -0.15 21.77
N GLY A 13 30.91 -1.12 22.69
CA GLY A 13 30.54 -0.90 24.10
C GLY A 13 29.07 -1.15 24.47
N TYR A 14 28.19 -1.46 23.52
CA TYR A 14 26.77 -1.81 23.79
C TYR A 14 26.50 -3.31 23.92
N GLU A 15 27.55 -4.15 23.92
CA GLU A 15 27.45 -5.61 24.05
C GLU A 15 26.53 -6.03 25.21
N LEU A 16 26.76 -5.46 26.39
CA LEU A 16 26.01 -5.77 27.60
C LEU A 16 24.52 -5.42 27.47
N TYR A 17 24.17 -4.37 26.72
CA TYR A 17 22.77 -4.00 26.51
C TYR A 17 22.10 -4.95 25.52
N ALA A 18 22.81 -5.36 24.46
CA ALA A 18 22.32 -6.36 23.52
C ALA A 18 22.06 -7.72 24.22
N GLU A 19 22.96 -8.15 25.11
CA GLU A 19 22.77 -9.37 25.90
C GLU A 19 21.54 -9.29 26.83
N ILE A 20 21.36 -8.16 27.52
CA ILE A 20 20.19 -7.95 28.37
C ILE A 20 18.92 -7.97 27.51
N ALA A 21 18.89 -7.24 26.39
CA ALA A 21 17.74 -7.18 25.51
C ALA A 21 17.36 -8.56 24.94
N TYR A 22 18.35 -9.33 24.50
CA TYR A 22 18.17 -10.69 24.00
C TYR A 22 17.46 -11.62 25.01
N ARG A 23 17.78 -11.49 26.31
CA ARG A 23 17.11 -12.28 27.37
C ARG A 23 15.62 -11.94 27.54
N PHE A 24 15.19 -10.74 27.16
CA PHE A 24 13.79 -10.32 27.23
C PHE A 24 13.03 -10.57 25.93
N ARG A 25 13.72 -10.79 24.81
CA ARG A 25 13.14 -11.08 23.48
C ARG A 25 12.07 -12.20 23.47
N PRO A 26 12.22 -13.34 24.17
CA PRO A 26 11.19 -14.38 24.14
C PRO A 26 9.88 -14.00 24.85
N LYS A 27 9.87 -12.90 25.62
CA LYS A 27 8.73 -12.46 26.43
C LYS A 27 7.74 -11.56 25.68
N VAL A 28 7.97 -11.32 24.39
CA VAL A 28 7.10 -10.53 23.50
C VAL A 28 6.67 -11.35 22.28
N LEU A 29 5.70 -10.84 21.51
CA LEU A 29 5.20 -11.54 20.32
C LEU A 29 6.31 -11.69 19.28
N PRO A 30 6.34 -12.80 18.52
CA PRO A 30 7.39 -13.07 17.53
C PRO A 30 7.67 -11.91 16.57
N ASP A 31 6.62 -11.25 16.09
CA ASP A 31 6.70 -10.17 15.10
C ASP A 31 7.34 -8.90 15.68
N ASP A 32 7.14 -8.63 16.97
CA ASP A 32 7.61 -7.42 17.65
C ASP A 32 8.96 -7.63 18.36
N ARG A 33 9.61 -8.79 18.17
CA ARG A 33 10.82 -9.18 18.94
C ARG A 33 11.99 -8.25 18.71
N ASP A 34 12.26 -7.95 17.45
CA ASP A 34 13.45 -7.20 17.06
C ASP A 34 13.27 -5.70 17.40
N ASP A 35 12.04 -5.18 17.30
CA ASP A 35 11.68 -3.82 17.75
C ASP A 35 11.86 -3.64 19.26
N ILE A 36 11.40 -4.60 20.06
CA ILE A 36 11.54 -4.54 21.52
C ILE A 36 12.99 -4.69 21.94
N GLU A 37 13.76 -5.53 21.25
CA GLU A 37 15.18 -5.68 21.50
C GLU A 37 15.92 -4.36 21.31
N MET A 38 15.66 -3.67 20.20
CA MET A 38 16.20 -2.34 19.91
C MET A 38 15.69 -1.27 20.90
N GLU A 39 14.41 -1.26 21.24
CA GLU A 39 13.83 -0.34 22.23
C GLU A 39 14.51 -0.48 23.60
N ILE A 40 14.79 -1.73 24.02
CA ILE A 40 15.53 -2.00 25.25
C ILE A 40 16.94 -1.41 25.16
N VAL A 41 17.71 -1.73 24.11
CA VAL A 41 19.10 -1.23 23.96
C VAL A 41 19.17 0.30 24.02
N LEU A 42 18.33 0.98 23.24
CA LEU A 42 18.29 2.44 23.20
C LEU A 42 17.94 3.02 24.57
N LYS A 43 16.97 2.41 25.27
CA LYS A 43 16.57 2.91 26.59
C LYS A 43 17.65 2.68 27.63
N LEU A 44 18.31 1.52 27.63
CA LEU A 44 19.42 1.24 28.54
C LEU A 44 20.54 2.27 28.35
N LYS A 45 20.93 2.56 27.10
CA LYS A 45 21.88 3.64 26.79
C LYS A 45 21.43 4.98 27.37
N THR A 46 20.22 5.43 27.06
CA THR A 46 19.73 6.75 27.52
C THR A 46 19.68 6.91 29.03
N VAL A 47 19.56 5.81 29.78
CA VAL A 47 19.54 5.85 31.24
C VAL A 47 20.94 5.71 31.81
N ALA A 48 21.82 4.98 31.13
CA ALA A 48 23.23 4.90 31.49
C ALA A 48 23.94 6.25 31.30
N ASP A 49 23.70 6.94 30.19
CA ASP A 49 24.26 8.28 29.93
C ASP A 49 23.84 9.33 30.97
N LYS A 50 22.75 9.09 31.70
CA LYS A 50 22.20 10.01 32.72
C LYS A 50 22.69 9.73 34.14
N LYS A 51 23.40 8.63 34.38
CA LYS A 51 23.75 8.18 35.73
C LYS A 51 25.23 7.84 35.80
N ASP A 52 25.90 8.40 36.82
CA ASP A 52 27.34 8.15 37.05
C ASP A 52 27.64 6.69 37.43
N GLN A 53 26.69 6.00 38.07
CA GLN A 53 26.82 4.59 38.41
C GLN A 53 25.56 3.81 38.05
N VAL A 54 25.73 2.75 37.27
CA VAL A 54 24.65 1.93 36.74
C VAL A 54 24.90 0.47 37.10
N THR A 55 24.13 -0.04 38.06
CA THR A 55 24.18 -1.47 38.42
C THR A 55 23.44 -2.31 37.38
N ILE A 56 23.94 -3.51 37.10
CA ILE A 56 23.30 -4.48 36.18
C ILE A 56 21.84 -4.74 36.59
N GLY A 57 21.54 -4.91 37.89
CA GLY A 57 20.18 -5.13 38.37
C GLY A 57 19.21 -4.01 38.00
N PHE A 58 19.70 -2.77 37.96
CA PHE A 58 18.91 -1.61 37.54
C PHE A 58 18.61 -1.66 36.02
N LEU A 59 19.58 -2.06 35.19
CA LEU A 59 19.36 -2.26 33.74
C LEU A 59 18.29 -3.35 33.48
N TYR A 60 18.34 -4.47 34.21
CA TYR A 60 17.29 -5.51 34.14
C TYR A 60 15.91 -4.98 34.55
N ALA A 61 15.83 -4.08 35.54
CA ALA A 61 14.58 -3.46 35.95
C ALA A 61 14.01 -2.55 34.85
N VAL A 62 14.86 -1.79 34.16
CA VAL A 62 14.48 -0.97 32.99
C VAL A 62 13.94 -1.86 31.87
N ALA A 63 14.67 -2.91 31.47
CA ALA A 63 14.23 -3.83 30.42
C ALA A 63 12.90 -4.52 30.76
N ARG A 64 12.72 -4.95 32.02
CA ARG A 64 11.46 -5.53 32.50
C ARG A 64 10.29 -4.54 32.41
N ASN A 65 10.54 -3.26 32.70
CA ASN A 65 9.52 -2.22 32.57
C ASN A 65 9.07 -2.01 31.13
N ILE A 66 9.99 -2.08 30.16
CA ILE A 66 9.69 -1.96 28.71
C ILE A 66 8.76 -3.08 28.26
N VAL A 67 9.09 -4.33 28.60
CA VAL A 67 8.22 -5.49 28.30
C VAL A 67 6.86 -5.35 28.97
N ARG A 68 6.80 -4.85 30.21
CA ARG A 68 5.53 -4.59 30.90
C ARG A 68 4.70 -3.52 30.18
N THR A 69 5.32 -2.44 29.70
CA THR A 69 4.62 -1.41 28.94
C THR A 69 4.14 -1.91 27.59
N TYR A 70 4.94 -2.74 26.91
CA TYR A 70 4.56 -3.43 25.70
C TYR A 70 3.27 -4.25 25.89
N TRP A 71 3.23 -5.12 26.91
CA TRP A 71 2.04 -5.92 27.19
C TRP A 71 0.83 -5.06 27.58
N ARG A 72 1.03 -3.97 28.34
CA ARG A 72 -0.06 -3.01 28.64
C ARG A 72 -0.65 -2.39 27.36
N LYS A 73 0.19 -2.03 26.39
CA LYS A 73 -0.26 -1.51 25.09
C LYS A 73 -1.02 -2.60 24.32
N LYS A 74 -0.44 -3.80 24.17
CA LYS A 74 -1.08 -4.93 23.50
C LYS A 74 -2.40 -5.35 24.15
N TYR A 75 -2.52 -5.35 25.48
CA TYR A 75 -3.80 -5.63 26.14
C TYR A 75 -4.84 -4.54 25.90
N ARG A 76 -4.44 -3.27 25.81
CA ARG A 76 -5.36 -2.18 25.44
C ARG A 76 -5.82 -2.32 23.99
N GLU A 77 -4.92 -2.64 23.07
CA GLU A 77 -5.24 -2.94 21.67
C GLU A 77 -6.18 -4.14 21.58
N ARG A 78 -5.85 -5.24 22.26
CA ARG A 78 -6.74 -6.41 22.36
C ARG A 78 -8.10 -6.06 22.94
N ARG A 79 -8.22 -5.17 23.93
CA ARG A 79 -9.53 -4.71 24.44
C ARG A 79 -10.32 -3.85 23.45
N ARG A 80 -9.63 -3.11 22.59
CA ARG A 80 -10.26 -2.35 21.50
C ARG A 80 -10.73 -3.28 20.39
N VAL A 81 -9.92 -4.28 20.04
CA VAL A 81 -10.22 -5.25 18.99
C VAL A 81 -11.13 -6.37 19.49
N SER A 82 -11.17 -6.72 20.78
CA SER A 82 -12.05 -7.74 21.36
C SER A 82 -13.53 -7.36 21.30
N HIS A 83 -13.85 -6.14 20.88
CA HIS A 83 -15.20 -5.79 20.46
C HIS A 83 -15.57 -6.41 19.11
N LEU A 84 -14.65 -7.05 18.40
CA LEU A 84 -14.83 -7.71 17.12
C LEU A 84 -14.34 -9.16 17.24
N TYR A 85 -15.25 -10.12 17.16
CA TYR A 85 -14.95 -11.55 17.12
C TYR A 85 -15.24 -12.07 15.72
N GLU A 86 -14.32 -12.86 15.16
CA GLU A 86 -14.53 -13.55 13.89
C GLU A 86 -15.08 -14.96 14.19
N GLY A 87 -16.33 -15.21 13.78
CA GLY A 87 -16.95 -16.54 13.88
C GLY A 87 -17.39 -17.04 12.52
N ASP A 88 -17.97 -18.24 12.45
CA ASP A 88 -18.43 -18.90 11.21
C ASP A 88 -19.42 -18.07 10.37
N LYS A 89 -19.95 -16.95 10.91
CA LYS A 89 -20.90 -16.04 10.26
C LYS A 89 -20.33 -14.64 9.99
N GLY A 90 -19.02 -14.43 10.15
CA GLY A 90 -18.33 -13.15 9.93
C GLY A 90 -17.92 -12.42 11.22
N LEU A 91 -17.59 -11.13 11.10
CA LEU A 91 -17.19 -10.27 12.21
C LEU A 91 -18.40 -9.86 13.07
N MET A 92 -18.32 -10.13 14.37
CA MET A 92 -19.38 -9.99 15.36
C MET A 92 -18.97 -8.99 16.44
N ILE A 93 -19.91 -8.12 16.87
CA ILE A 93 -19.67 -7.29 18.06
C ILE A 93 -20.01 -8.08 19.33
N ALA A 94 -19.01 -8.28 20.20
CA ALA A 94 -19.09 -9.13 21.40
C ALA A 94 -20.21 -8.76 22.40
N GLY A 95 -20.81 -7.57 22.28
CA GLY A 95 -21.89 -7.10 23.17
C GLY A 95 -23.31 -7.15 22.60
N SER A 96 -23.52 -7.44 21.31
CA SER A 96 -24.88 -7.29 20.71
C SER A 96 -25.31 -8.39 19.75
N TRP A 97 -24.51 -9.45 19.54
CA TRP A 97 -24.77 -10.48 18.52
C TRP A 97 -25.19 -9.89 17.16
N LYS A 98 -24.76 -8.65 16.86
CA LYS A 98 -24.99 -8.00 15.58
C LYS A 98 -23.88 -8.42 14.64
N ILE A 99 -24.28 -9.11 13.57
CA ILE A 99 -23.45 -9.40 12.41
C ILE A 99 -23.08 -8.06 11.78
N VAL A 100 -21.79 -7.71 11.77
CA VAL A 100 -21.31 -6.46 11.18
C VAL A 100 -21.18 -6.59 9.66
N SER A 101 -20.84 -7.78 9.18
CA SER A 101 -20.83 -8.10 7.75
C SER A 101 -20.77 -9.61 7.54
N TYR A 102 -21.83 -10.18 6.98
CA TYR A 102 -21.73 -11.40 6.18
C TYR A 102 -21.78 -10.94 4.74
N ASP A 103 -20.61 -10.75 4.13
CA ASP A 103 -20.53 -10.63 2.68
C ASP A 103 -19.19 -11.25 2.26
N PRO A 104 -19.18 -12.41 1.59
CA PRO A 104 -17.94 -13.05 1.11
C PRO A 104 -17.18 -12.16 0.11
N ASP A 105 -17.73 -11.01 -0.30
CA ASP A 105 -17.20 -10.13 -1.33
C ASP A 105 -16.87 -8.71 -0.83
N ILE A 106 -16.56 -8.54 0.47
CA ILE A 106 -16.22 -7.21 1.05
C ILE A 106 -15.08 -6.53 0.28
N GLU A 107 -14.05 -7.29 -0.09
CA GLU A 107 -12.93 -6.75 -0.86
C GLU A 107 -13.37 -6.23 -2.22
N ALA A 108 -14.11 -7.01 -3.01
CA ALA A 108 -14.57 -6.54 -4.31
C ALA A 108 -15.58 -5.40 -4.19
N ARG A 109 -16.37 -5.35 -3.12
CA ARG A 109 -17.29 -4.25 -2.84
C ARG A 109 -16.55 -2.96 -2.50
N LEU A 110 -15.52 -3.03 -1.66
CA LEU A 110 -14.66 -1.88 -1.35
C LEU A 110 -13.90 -1.39 -2.59
N ASP A 111 -13.40 -2.31 -3.41
CA ASP A 111 -12.77 -2.01 -4.69
C ASP A 111 -13.75 -1.36 -5.67
N ALA A 112 -14.98 -1.86 -5.75
CA ALA A 112 -16.03 -1.29 -6.58
C ALA A 112 -16.39 0.13 -6.10
N GLU A 113 -16.52 0.34 -4.79
CA GLU A 113 -16.79 1.66 -4.22
C GLU A 113 -15.65 2.64 -4.49
N ALA A 114 -14.40 2.21 -4.30
CA ALA A 114 -13.21 3.00 -4.61
C ALA A 114 -13.17 3.37 -6.10
N ARG A 115 -13.42 2.40 -6.99
CA ARG A 115 -13.51 2.64 -8.44
C ARG A 115 -14.62 3.64 -8.77
N LEU A 116 -15.83 3.48 -8.24
CA LEU A 116 -16.94 4.40 -8.47
C LEU A 116 -16.63 5.83 -8.03
N LYS A 117 -15.89 6.02 -6.93
CA LYS A 117 -15.45 7.34 -6.45
C LYS A 117 -14.51 8.05 -7.42
N THR A 118 -13.69 7.30 -8.17
CA THR A 118 -12.79 7.89 -9.19
C THR A 118 -13.53 8.36 -10.46
N LEU A 119 -14.75 7.87 -10.68
CA LEU A 119 -15.48 8.10 -11.91
C LEU A 119 -16.28 9.41 -11.88
N PRO A 120 -16.50 10.07 -13.05
CA PRO A 120 -17.35 11.25 -13.10
C PRO A 120 -18.78 10.94 -12.63
N LYS A 121 -19.34 11.79 -11.76
CA LYS A 121 -20.70 11.63 -11.18
C LYS A 121 -21.78 11.34 -12.23
N ARG A 122 -21.69 11.99 -13.40
CA ARG A 122 -22.63 11.79 -14.51
C ARG A 122 -22.56 10.37 -15.08
N MET A 123 -21.39 9.76 -15.10
CA MET A 123 -21.19 8.39 -15.57
C MET A 123 -21.79 7.38 -14.58
N VAL A 124 -21.59 7.60 -13.28
CA VAL A 124 -22.17 6.77 -12.21
C VAL A 124 -23.70 6.82 -12.26
N LYS A 125 -24.30 8.01 -12.38
CA LYS A 125 -25.76 8.16 -12.55
C LYS A 125 -26.30 7.40 -13.76
N ALA A 126 -25.61 7.47 -14.89
CA ALA A 126 -26.01 6.71 -16.08
C ALA A 126 -25.89 5.19 -15.88
N GLY A 127 -24.93 4.73 -15.06
CA GLY A 127 -24.83 3.33 -14.64
C GLY A 127 -26.04 2.88 -13.84
N ILE A 128 -26.39 3.64 -12.78
CA ILE A 128 -27.53 3.36 -11.90
C ILE A 128 -28.83 3.24 -12.71
N ILE A 129 -29.10 4.19 -13.61
CA ILE A 129 -30.30 4.16 -14.46
C ILE A 129 -30.37 2.87 -15.29
N ARG A 130 -29.25 2.35 -15.78
CA ARG A 130 -29.24 1.10 -16.57
C ARG A 130 -29.40 -0.13 -15.70
N ASP A 131 -28.82 -0.13 -14.52
CA ASP A 131 -28.91 -1.21 -13.54
C ASP A 131 -30.37 -1.40 -13.07
N GLU A 132 -31.08 -0.28 -12.84
CA GLU A 132 -32.52 -0.24 -12.56
C GLU A 132 -33.40 -0.60 -13.77
N GLY A 133 -32.80 -0.92 -14.94
CA GLY A 133 -33.52 -1.26 -16.17
C GLY A 133 -34.08 -0.05 -16.96
N GLY A 134 -33.77 1.17 -16.53
CA GLY A 134 -34.19 2.41 -17.17
C GLY A 134 -33.51 2.69 -18.52
N LYS A 135 -34.21 3.43 -19.40
CA LYS A 135 -33.66 3.90 -20.67
C LYS A 135 -32.90 5.22 -20.48
N LEU A 136 -31.64 5.25 -20.91
CA LEU A 136 -30.85 6.48 -20.93
C LEU A 136 -31.40 7.52 -21.93
N ASN A 137 -31.37 8.79 -21.53
CA ASN A 137 -31.62 9.93 -22.42
C ASN A 137 -30.53 10.01 -23.51
N ASN A 138 -30.86 10.60 -24.66
CA ASN A 138 -29.94 10.83 -25.77
C ASN A 138 -28.69 11.61 -25.34
N ALA A 139 -28.85 12.60 -24.46
CA ALA A 139 -27.72 13.38 -23.93
C ALA A 139 -26.70 12.50 -23.16
N ASP A 140 -27.18 11.52 -22.38
CA ASP A 140 -26.32 10.61 -21.62
C ASP A 140 -25.72 9.52 -22.49
N LYS A 141 -26.45 9.04 -23.51
CA LYS A 141 -25.91 8.17 -24.56
C LYS A 141 -24.74 8.83 -25.27
N LEU A 142 -24.90 10.08 -25.71
CA LEU A 142 -23.83 10.86 -26.37
C LEU A 142 -22.65 11.12 -25.42
N TYR A 143 -22.93 11.41 -24.14
CA TYR A 143 -21.88 11.55 -23.13
C TYR A 143 -21.04 10.27 -22.98
N LEU A 144 -21.69 9.11 -22.80
CA LEU A 144 -20.98 7.83 -22.68
C LEU A 144 -20.21 7.46 -23.95
N CYS A 145 -20.77 7.73 -25.12
CA CYS A 145 -20.09 7.54 -26.40
C CYS A 145 -18.77 8.33 -26.47
N ARG A 146 -18.79 9.61 -26.07
CA ARG A 146 -17.58 10.44 -26.00
C ARG A 146 -16.56 9.92 -25.00
N GLN A 147 -16.99 9.47 -23.82
CA GLN A 147 -16.09 8.90 -22.82
C GLN A 147 -15.42 7.60 -23.32
N ARG A 148 -16.19 6.71 -23.95
CA ARG A 148 -15.65 5.50 -24.59
C ARG A 148 -14.68 5.85 -25.71
N HIS A 149 -14.99 6.87 -26.51
CA HIS A 149 -14.07 7.34 -27.53
C HIS A 149 -12.76 7.79 -26.89
N ARG A 150 -12.77 8.63 -25.85
CA ARG A 150 -11.55 9.07 -25.14
C ARG A 150 -10.68 7.91 -24.66
N GLN A 151 -11.28 6.86 -24.10
CA GLN A 151 -10.59 5.67 -23.60
C GLN A 151 -10.25 4.64 -24.69
N SER A 152 -10.62 4.89 -25.94
CA SER A 152 -10.40 3.97 -27.05
C SER A 152 -8.92 3.72 -27.29
N LYS A 153 -8.57 2.49 -27.68
CA LYS A 153 -7.23 2.10 -28.14
C LYS A 153 -6.75 2.90 -29.35
N TYR A 154 -7.62 3.64 -30.04
CA TYR A 154 -7.24 4.49 -31.16
C TYR A 154 -6.85 5.91 -30.74
N ASN A 155 -7.14 6.32 -29.51
CA ASN A 155 -6.76 7.63 -29.01
C ASN A 155 -5.38 7.60 -28.35
N TRP A 156 -4.60 8.63 -28.67
CA TRP A 156 -3.30 8.93 -28.07
C TRP A 156 -3.55 9.85 -26.88
N SER A 157 -3.90 9.25 -25.72
CA SER A 157 -4.15 10.00 -24.48
C SER A 157 -2.91 10.13 -23.59
N ASP A 158 -1.91 9.31 -23.86
CA ASP A 158 -0.73 9.13 -23.02
C ASP A 158 0.44 9.91 -23.62
N ALA A 159 0.79 11.03 -22.97
CA ALA A 159 1.80 11.96 -23.46
C ALA A 159 3.20 11.32 -23.51
N GLU A 160 3.52 10.46 -22.54
CA GLU A 160 4.80 9.76 -22.47
C GLU A 160 4.93 8.78 -23.63
N LYS A 161 3.86 8.06 -23.99
CA LYS A 161 3.85 7.19 -25.18
C LYS A 161 3.97 7.95 -26.50
N ILE A 162 3.42 9.17 -26.56
CA ILE A 162 3.56 10.02 -27.75
C ILE A 162 5.02 10.47 -27.91
N GLU A 163 5.66 10.86 -26.81
CA GLU A 163 7.05 11.32 -26.85
C GLU A 163 8.01 10.16 -27.10
N TRP A 164 7.78 9.01 -26.48
CA TRP A 164 8.53 7.79 -26.77
C TRP A 164 8.40 7.36 -28.24
N MET A 165 7.18 7.42 -28.82
CA MET A 165 6.97 7.18 -30.25
C MET A 165 7.78 8.15 -31.13
N ARG A 166 7.91 9.42 -30.73
CA ARG A 166 8.71 10.42 -31.46
C ARG A 166 10.20 10.11 -31.40
N GLN A 167 10.72 9.79 -30.21
CA GLN A 167 12.12 9.43 -30.01
C GLN A 167 12.49 8.22 -30.88
N LEU A 168 11.69 7.16 -30.85
CA LEU A 168 11.90 5.97 -31.70
C LEU A 168 11.93 6.30 -33.21
N TYR A 169 11.10 7.27 -33.64
CA TYR A 169 10.98 7.62 -35.04
C TYR A 169 12.06 8.61 -35.52
N VAL A 170 12.47 9.56 -34.68
CA VAL A 170 13.40 10.64 -35.02
C VAL A 170 14.83 10.28 -34.62
N ASP A 171 15.04 9.86 -33.37
CA ASP A 171 16.38 9.64 -32.81
C ASP A 171 16.93 8.26 -33.18
N GLU A 172 16.11 7.22 -33.09
CA GLU A 172 16.50 5.84 -33.44
C GLU A 172 16.26 5.49 -34.92
N ALA A 173 15.67 6.41 -35.70
CA ALA A 173 15.38 6.28 -37.13
C ALA A 173 14.58 5.01 -37.52
N LEU A 174 13.81 4.44 -36.59
CA LEU A 174 13.04 3.22 -36.85
C LEU A 174 11.90 3.46 -37.87
N PRO A 175 11.59 2.49 -38.73
CA PRO A 175 10.44 2.58 -39.62
C PRO A 175 9.13 2.52 -38.83
N CYS A 176 8.07 3.18 -39.33
CA CYS A 176 6.76 3.23 -38.67
C CYS A 176 6.18 1.84 -38.32
N SER A 177 6.58 0.78 -39.02
CA SER A 177 6.18 -0.59 -38.72
C SER A 177 6.78 -1.13 -37.42
N GLU A 178 8.02 -0.78 -37.11
CA GLU A 178 8.72 -1.22 -35.89
C GLU A 178 8.28 -0.38 -34.70
N VAL A 179 8.16 0.94 -34.88
CA VAL A 179 7.56 1.85 -33.88
C VAL A 179 6.14 1.40 -33.53
N ALA A 180 5.34 0.99 -34.51
CA ALA A 180 3.99 0.46 -34.27
C ALA A 180 3.97 -0.80 -33.41
N LYS A 181 4.93 -1.71 -33.60
CA LYS A 181 5.09 -2.91 -32.76
C LYS A 181 5.49 -2.51 -31.33
N ALA A 182 6.45 -1.61 -31.17
CA ALA A 182 6.92 -1.14 -29.86
C ALA A 182 5.81 -0.45 -29.05
N VAL A 183 5.02 0.41 -29.69
CA VAL A 183 3.95 1.18 -29.04
C VAL A 183 2.63 0.40 -28.95
N GLY A 184 2.54 -0.78 -29.59
CA GLY A 184 1.34 -1.62 -29.59
C GLY A 184 0.16 -1.02 -30.37
N LYS A 185 0.44 -0.35 -31.49
CA LYS A 185 -0.57 0.34 -32.33
C LYS A 185 -0.47 -0.14 -33.78
N SER A 186 -1.45 0.22 -34.60
CA SER A 186 -1.34 -0.03 -36.04
C SER A 186 -0.39 0.98 -36.69
N ARG A 187 0.33 0.55 -37.74
CA ARG A 187 1.20 1.41 -38.56
C ARG A 187 0.48 2.69 -39.01
N SER A 188 -0.75 2.57 -39.48
CA SER A 188 -1.55 3.69 -39.97
C SER A 188 -1.91 4.69 -38.86
N ALA A 189 -2.09 4.22 -37.61
CA ALA A 189 -2.35 5.10 -36.46
C ALA A 189 -1.10 5.88 -36.04
N VAL A 190 0.08 5.24 -36.07
CA VAL A 190 1.38 5.89 -35.83
C VAL A 190 1.65 6.96 -36.88
N GLN A 191 1.52 6.62 -38.17
CA GLN A 191 1.73 7.56 -39.27
C GLN A 191 0.82 8.78 -39.16
N ARG A 192 -0.48 8.56 -38.93
CA ARG A 192 -1.45 9.65 -38.78
C ARG A 192 -1.10 10.57 -37.60
N GLN A 193 -0.62 9.99 -36.50
CA GLN A 193 -0.23 10.76 -35.32
C GLN A 193 1.05 11.56 -35.56
N LEU A 194 2.08 10.97 -36.16
CA LEU A 194 3.31 11.68 -36.55
C LEU A 194 3.02 12.84 -37.50
N ASN A 195 2.16 12.61 -38.51
CA ASN A 195 1.70 13.66 -39.43
C ASN A 195 0.97 14.78 -38.70
N LYS A 196 0.08 14.45 -37.75
CA LYS A 196 -0.63 15.43 -36.91
C LYS A 196 0.32 16.26 -36.06
N LEU A 197 1.42 15.66 -35.61
CA LEU A 197 2.45 16.31 -34.81
C LEU A 197 3.48 17.08 -35.65
N GLY A 198 3.34 17.09 -36.99
CA GLY A 198 4.25 17.78 -37.90
C GLY A 198 5.67 17.18 -37.93
N VAL A 199 5.83 15.92 -37.50
CA VAL A 199 7.14 15.27 -37.45
C VAL A 199 7.47 14.74 -38.83
N ILE A 200 8.44 15.39 -39.48
CA ILE A 200 8.98 14.99 -40.78
C ILE A 200 10.32 14.31 -40.53
N ARG A 201 10.49 13.11 -41.09
CA ARG A 201 11.77 12.41 -41.09
C ARG A 201 12.74 13.23 -41.95
N ARG A 202 13.81 13.76 -41.34
CA ARG A 202 14.91 14.41 -42.06
C ARG A 202 15.80 13.38 -42.74
#